data_AF-A0A2E9D0K5-F1
#
_entry.id   AF-A0A2E9D0K5-F1
#
_cell.length_a   1.000
_cell.length_b   1.000
_cell.length_c   1.000
_cell.angle_alpha   90.00
_cell.angle_beta   90.00
_cell.angle_gamma   90.00
#
_symmetry.space_group_name_H-M   'P 1'
#
loop_
_entity.id
_entity.type
_entity.pdbx_description
1 polymer ?
#
loop_
_entity_poly.entity_id
_entity_poly.type
_entity_poly.pdbx_seq_one_letter_code
_entity_poly.pdbx_strand_id
1 'polypeptide(L)'
;MAFSGAQMSMKAIAWSRRILIGVFLGTFAAGGAAFAGSSLATEGAELYGDFCENCHGADRQGLQAFEGDLDALTERLEGVTEEMPDFAGFFEEDEIAALYEYLSAPK
;
A
#
# COMPACT_ATOMS: atom_id res chain seq x y z
N MET A 1 43.60 18.19 -21.16
CA MET A 1 42.19 17.84 -20.91
C MET A 1 41.56 17.53 -22.28
N ALA A 2 41.26 16.29 -22.68
CA ALA A 2 40.43 15.23 -22.11
C ALA A 2 38.97 15.26 -22.67
N PHE A 3 38.70 14.26 -23.52
CA PHE A 3 37.44 13.65 -23.98
C PHE A 3 36.44 14.46 -24.84
N SER A 4 36.65 14.39 -26.16
CA SER A 4 35.59 14.53 -27.18
C SER A 4 34.94 13.14 -27.35
N GLY A 5 33.75 12.97 -26.76
CA GLY A 5 33.00 11.71 -26.74
C GLY A 5 32.21 11.48 -28.03
N ALA A 6 32.38 10.29 -28.58
CA ALA A 6 31.78 9.81 -29.81
C ALA A 6 30.24 9.83 -29.78
N GLN A 7 29.68 10.30 -30.89
CA GLN A 7 28.25 10.37 -31.15
C GLN A 7 27.79 8.96 -31.53
N MET A 8 27.10 8.28 -30.62
CA MET A 8 26.61 6.91 -30.85
C MET A 8 25.49 6.95 -31.90
N SER A 9 25.77 6.32 -33.03
CA SER A 9 24.89 6.12 -34.18
C SER A 9 23.56 5.48 -33.75
N MET A 10 22.50 6.28 -33.74
CA MET A 10 21.12 5.82 -33.57
C MET A 10 20.67 5.22 -34.90
N LYS A 11 20.92 3.93 -35.12
CA LYS A 11 20.30 3.22 -36.23
C LYS A 11 18.79 3.17 -36.01
N ALA A 12 18.09 4.03 -36.72
CA ALA A 12 16.64 3.98 -36.90
C ALA A 12 16.24 2.59 -37.43
N ILE A 13 15.72 1.74 -36.55
CA ILE A 13 15.01 0.54 -36.96
C ILE A 13 13.57 0.99 -37.21
N ALA A 14 13.31 1.26 -38.48
CA ALA A 14 11.97 1.46 -39.02
C ALA A 14 11.12 0.20 -38.75
N TRP A 15 10.40 0.17 -37.63
CA TRP A 15 9.46 -0.91 -37.36
C TRP A 15 8.14 -0.64 -38.07
N SER A 16 7.97 -1.38 -39.15
CA SER A 16 6.89 -1.29 -40.10
C SER A 16 5.62 -1.87 -39.49
N ARG A 17 4.54 -1.08 -39.55
CA ARG A 17 3.13 -1.48 -39.70
C ARG A 17 2.83 -2.98 -39.56
N ARG A 18 2.05 -3.33 -38.52
CA ARG A 18 0.71 -3.96 -38.63
C ARG A 18 0.27 -4.45 -37.25
N ILE A 19 -0.31 -3.55 -36.45
CA ILE A 19 -1.14 -3.98 -35.32
C ILE A 19 -2.49 -4.36 -35.93
N LEU A 20 -2.67 -5.65 -36.19
CA LEU A 20 -3.99 -6.22 -36.39
C LEU A 20 -4.68 -6.18 -35.02
N ILE A 21 -5.63 -5.27 -34.88
CA ILE A 21 -6.56 -5.21 -33.75
C ILE A 21 -7.43 -6.47 -33.85
N GLY A 22 -6.94 -7.55 -33.24
CA GLY A 22 -7.75 -8.74 -32.96
C GLY A 22 -8.68 -8.39 -31.81
N VAL A 23 -9.98 -8.39 -32.08
CA VAL A 23 -11.03 -8.32 -31.07
C VAL A 23 -10.88 -9.55 -30.16
N PHE A 24 -10.19 -9.39 -29.04
CA PHE A 24 -10.24 -10.35 -27.94
C PHE A 24 -11.54 -10.07 -27.16
N LEU A 25 -12.61 -10.77 -27.55
CA LEU A 25 -13.74 -11.04 -26.66
C LEU A 25 -13.24 -11.97 -25.54
N GLY A 26 -12.59 -11.37 -24.53
CA GLY A 26 -12.13 -12.06 -23.33
C GLY A 26 -12.68 -11.35 -22.11
N THR A 27 -13.61 -12.01 -21.41
CA THR A 27 -14.14 -11.65 -20.10
C THR A 27 -13.02 -11.17 -19.16
N PHE A 28 -12.97 -9.87 -18.90
CA PHE A 28 -12.04 -9.27 -17.94
C PHE A 28 -12.70 -9.28 -16.55
N ALA A 29 -12.73 -10.43 -15.91
CA ALA A 29 -13.29 -10.59 -14.56
C ALA A 29 -12.24 -11.20 -13.62
N ALA A 30 -11.18 -10.46 -13.31
CA ALA A 30 -10.22 -10.82 -12.25
C ALA A 30 -9.38 -9.64 -11.70
N GLY A 31 -9.74 -8.37 -12.00
CA GLY A 31 -8.93 -7.21 -11.61
C GLY A 31 -9.35 -6.49 -10.32
N GLY A 32 -10.51 -6.79 -9.75
CA GLY A 32 -11.12 -5.95 -8.70
C GLY A 32 -10.46 -6.03 -7.32
N ALA A 33 -10.01 -7.22 -6.90
CA ALA A 33 -9.54 -7.43 -5.53
C ALA A 33 -8.20 -6.73 -5.22
N ALA A 34 -7.28 -6.68 -6.18
CA ALA A 34 -5.98 -6.03 -5.99
C ALA A 34 -6.08 -4.50 -5.92
N PHE A 35 -7.04 -3.90 -6.64
CA PHE A 35 -7.29 -2.46 -6.58
C PHE A 35 -7.98 -2.06 -5.27
N ALA A 36 -8.91 -2.88 -4.78
CA ALA A 36 -9.57 -2.65 -3.50
C ALA A 36 -8.60 -2.76 -2.30
N GLY A 37 -7.67 -3.73 -2.33
CA GLY A 37 -6.62 -3.82 -1.32
C GLY A 37 -5.66 -2.62 -1.35
N SER A 38 -5.32 -2.13 -2.55
CA SER A 38 -4.46 -0.94 -2.68
C SER A 38 -5.11 0.35 -2.16
N SER A 39 -6.43 0.51 -2.29
CA SER A 39 -7.12 1.66 -1.73
C SER A 39 -7.18 1.59 -0.20
N LEU A 40 -7.50 0.43 0.36
CA LEU A 40 -7.51 0.21 1.81
C LEU A 40 -6.12 0.41 2.43
N ALA A 41 -5.06 -0.10 1.79
CA ALA A 41 -3.70 0.11 2.27
C ALA A 41 -3.28 1.60 2.23
N THR A 42 -3.81 2.37 1.29
CA THR A 42 -3.53 3.82 1.20
C THR A 42 -4.24 4.57 2.32
N GLU A 43 -5.53 4.30 2.51
CA GLU A 43 -6.35 4.87 3.59
C GLU A 43 -5.78 4.51 4.97
N GLY A 44 -5.39 3.24 5.17
CA GLY A 44 -4.71 2.80 6.39
C GLY A 44 -3.38 3.52 6.64
N ALA A 45 -2.63 3.86 5.59
CA ALA A 45 -1.41 4.64 5.71
C ALA A 45 -1.68 6.09 6.16
N GLU A 46 -2.75 6.72 5.66
CA GLU A 46 -3.17 8.06 6.05
C GLU A 46 -3.62 8.08 7.52
N LEU A 47 -4.52 7.17 7.91
CA LEU A 47 -4.96 7.01 9.30
C LEU A 47 -3.78 6.74 10.24
N TYR A 48 -2.84 5.90 9.82
CA TYR A 48 -1.64 5.61 10.60
C TYR A 48 -0.77 6.86 10.81
N GLY A 49 -0.56 7.65 9.76
CA GLY A 49 0.19 8.90 9.84
C GLY A 49 -0.43 9.91 10.80
N ASP A 50 -1.77 10.02 10.78
CA ASP A 50 -2.49 10.99 11.60
C ASP A 50 -2.53 10.61 13.09
N PHE A 51 -2.71 9.32 13.40
CA PHE A 51 -3.03 8.89 14.77
C PHE A 51 -1.96 8.02 15.44
N CYS A 52 -1.12 7.32 14.68
CA CYS A 52 -0.25 6.27 15.23
C CYS A 52 1.25 6.62 15.12
N GLU A 53 1.64 7.32 14.05
CA GLU A 53 3.05 7.60 13.71
C GLU A 53 3.81 8.31 14.86
N ASN A 54 3.16 9.24 15.56
CA ASN A 54 3.80 10.00 16.63
C ASN A 54 4.36 9.14 17.77
N CYS A 55 3.80 7.95 17.98
CA CYS A 55 4.23 7.02 19.03
C CYS A 55 4.90 5.76 18.45
N HIS A 56 4.44 5.29 17.30
CA HIS A 56 4.90 4.03 16.70
C HIS A 56 5.91 4.21 15.55
N GLY A 57 6.22 5.46 15.18
CA GLY A 57 7.16 5.84 14.12
C GLY A 57 6.62 5.64 12.71
N ALA A 58 7.03 6.48 11.75
CA ALA A 58 6.51 6.48 10.38
C ALA A 58 6.65 5.11 9.69
N ASP A 59 7.73 4.38 9.99
CA ASP A 59 8.02 3.08 9.40
C ASP A 59 7.53 1.90 10.27
N ARG A 60 6.58 2.13 11.17
CA ARG A 60 6.02 1.11 12.08
C ARG A 60 7.09 0.45 12.96
N GLN A 61 8.11 1.20 13.37
CA GLN A 61 9.21 0.68 14.19
C GLN A 61 8.75 0.34 15.62
N GLY A 62 7.78 1.06 16.18
CA GLY A 62 7.17 0.72 17.47
C GLY A 62 6.27 -0.51 17.45
N LEU A 63 6.07 -1.14 16.29
CA LEU A 63 5.12 -2.25 16.07
C LEU A 63 5.79 -3.53 15.59
N GLN A 64 7.10 -3.68 15.78
CA GLN A 64 7.85 -4.87 15.31
C GLN A 64 7.39 -6.18 15.96
N ALA A 65 6.80 -6.09 17.16
CA ALA A 65 6.26 -7.22 17.90
C ALA A 65 4.73 -7.36 17.76
N PHE A 66 4.09 -6.53 16.93
CA PHE A 66 2.67 -6.71 16.63
C PHE A 66 2.51 -7.91 15.71
N GLU A 67 1.92 -8.97 16.25
CA GLU A 67 1.53 -10.17 15.53
C GLU A 67 0.05 -10.41 15.86
N GLY A 68 -0.81 -10.45 14.85
CA GLY A 68 -2.25 -10.56 15.07
C GLY A 68 -3.06 -10.51 13.78
N ASP A 69 -4.31 -10.95 13.87
CA ASP A 69 -5.34 -10.75 12.87
C ASP A 69 -6.13 -9.45 13.15
N LEU A 70 -7.15 -9.19 12.34
CA LEU A 70 -7.99 -8.01 12.46
C LEU A 70 -8.70 -7.94 13.82
N ASP A 71 -9.13 -9.08 14.35
CA ASP A 71 -9.79 -9.16 15.67
C ASP A 71 -8.80 -8.76 16.77
N ALA A 72 -7.56 -9.25 16.71
CA ALA A 72 -6.51 -8.88 17.65
C ALA A 72 -6.13 -7.39 17.57
N LEU A 73 -6.18 -6.78 16.38
CA LEU A 73 -5.99 -5.33 16.23
C LEU A 73 -7.14 -4.56 16.90
N THR A 74 -8.38 -4.98 16.65
CA THR A 74 -9.58 -4.35 17.19
C THR A 74 -9.56 -4.39 18.72
N GLU A 75 -9.31 -5.56 19.32
CA GLU A 75 -9.16 -5.72 20.76
C GLU A 75 -8.04 -4.83 21.32
N ARG A 76 -6.94 -4.67 20.57
CA ARG A 76 -5.84 -3.79 20.98
C ARG A 76 -6.26 -2.32 20.99
N LEU A 77 -6.99 -1.85 19.98
CA LEU A 77 -7.47 -0.47 19.88
C LEU A 77 -8.50 -0.13 20.97
N GLU A 78 -9.29 -1.11 21.40
CA GLU A 78 -10.22 -1.00 22.53
C GLU A 78 -9.54 -1.13 23.91
N GLY A 79 -8.27 -1.55 23.93
CA GLY A 79 -7.55 -1.87 25.15
C GLY A 79 -7.00 -0.64 25.87
N VAL A 80 -7.31 -0.50 27.16
CA VAL A 80 -6.68 0.51 28.02
C VAL A 80 -5.30 0.03 28.44
N THR A 81 -4.25 0.65 27.89
CA THR A 81 -2.91 0.59 28.48
C THR A 81 -2.55 1.95 29.07
N GLU A 82 -1.55 2.01 29.96
CA GLU A 82 -1.13 3.29 30.55
C GLU A 82 -0.46 4.23 29.53
N GLU A 83 -0.10 3.73 28.34
CA GLU A 83 0.77 4.41 27.36
C GLU A 83 0.12 4.56 25.97
N MET A 84 -0.67 3.59 25.53
CA MET A 84 -1.50 3.67 24.31
C MET A 84 -2.91 4.11 24.70
N PRO A 85 -3.42 5.22 24.16
CA PRO A 85 -4.77 5.70 24.47
C PRO A 85 -5.84 4.73 23.95
N ASP A 86 -7.02 4.81 24.54
CA ASP A 86 -8.20 4.06 24.12
C ASP A 86 -8.80 4.68 22.85
N PHE A 87 -8.97 3.86 21.82
CA PHE A 87 -9.56 4.23 20.52
C PHE A 87 -10.93 3.57 20.30
N ALA A 88 -11.56 3.00 21.33
CA ALA A 88 -12.87 2.38 21.21
C ALA A 88 -13.90 3.35 20.62
N GLY A 89 -14.48 2.98 19.48
CA GLY A 89 -15.45 3.80 18.74
C GLY A 89 -14.88 5.08 18.12
N PHE A 90 -13.56 5.25 18.08
CA PHE A 90 -12.91 6.35 17.38
C PHE A 90 -12.80 6.09 15.87
N PHE A 91 -12.60 4.83 15.49
CA PHE A 91 -12.54 4.37 14.11
C PHE A 91 -13.77 3.54 13.77
N GLU A 92 -14.27 3.67 12.55
CA GLU A 92 -15.30 2.80 11.99
C GLU A 92 -14.70 1.44 11.59
N GLU A 93 -15.53 0.41 11.39
CA GLU A 93 -15.07 -0.97 11.10
C GLU A 93 -14.21 -1.05 9.82
N ASP A 94 -14.53 -0.25 8.80
CA ASP A 94 -13.79 -0.16 7.54
C ASP A 94 -12.44 0.57 7.70
N GLU A 95 -12.37 1.58 8.56
CA GLU A 95 -11.12 2.27 8.91
C GLU A 95 -10.16 1.34 9.67
N ILE A 96 -10.68 0.51 10.58
CA ILE A 96 -9.89 -0.51 11.28
C ILE A 96 -9.38 -1.56 10.28
N ALA A 97 -10.21 -1.97 9.32
CA ALA A 97 -9.78 -2.88 8.26
C ALA A 97 -8.70 -2.26 7.36
N ALA A 98 -8.81 -0.97 7.03
CA ALA A 98 -7.80 -0.24 6.27
C ALA A 98 -6.46 -0.16 7.04
N LEU A 99 -6.49 0.19 8.33
CA LEU A 99 -5.33 0.16 9.22
C LEU A 99 -4.69 -1.23 9.25
N TYR A 100 -5.49 -2.29 9.40
CA TYR A 100 -4.98 -3.67 9.42
C TYR A 100 -4.29 -4.04 8.10
N GLU A 101 -4.87 -3.70 6.95
CA GLU A 101 -4.28 -3.96 5.63
C GLU A 101 -2.91 -3.26 5.50
N TYR A 102 -2.83 -1.99 5.92
CA TYR A 102 -1.56 -1.25 5.95
C TYR A 102 -0.54 -1.90 6.91
N LEU A 103 -0.94 -2.26 8.12
CA LEU A 103 -0.04 -2.86 9.12
C LEU A 103 0.46 -4.25 8.72
N SER A 104 -0.35 -5.02 7.99
CA SER A 104 -0.03 -6.36 7.52
C SER A 104 0.82 -6.38 6.25
N ALA A 105 0.85 -5.27 5.50
CA ALA A 105 1.71 -5.14 4.34
C ALA A 105 3.20 -5.20 4.72
N PRO A 106 4.07 -5.81 3.88
CA PRO A 106 5.51 -5.78 4.07
C PRO A 106 6.03 -4.36 4.29
N LYS A 107 7.04 -4.22 5.17
CA LYS A 107 7.74 -2.95 5.41
C LYS A 107 8.75 -2.65 4.30
#